data_AF-A0A497KLR8-F1
#
_entry.id   AF-A0A497KLR8-F1
#
_cell.length_a   1.000
_cell.length_b   1.000
_cell.length_c   1.000
_cell.angle_alpha   90.00
_cell.angle_beta   90.00
_cell.angle_gamma   90.00
#
_symmetry.space_group_name_H-M   'P 1'
#
loop_
_entity.id
_entity.type
_entity.pdbx_description
1 polymer ?
#
loop_
_entity_poly.entity_id
_entity_poly.type
_entity_poly.pdbx_seq_one_letter_code
_entity_poly.pdbx_strand_id
1 'polypeptide(L)'
;MKLKDLIEHVRTSAQLAAVLEASGWPKPGNVHRTIDHSDARYEHFLAGSIALGSSIGEAALKGYMVAQGRLSISKIGVGKLVKKAVQA
;
A
#
# COMPACT_ATOMS: atom_id res chain seq x y z
N MET A 1 14.12 -15.98 5.90
CA MET A 1 13.28 -14.95 6.55
C MET A 1 12.00 -15.61 7.06
N LYS A 2 11.53 -15.34 8.30
CA LYS A 2 10.26 -15.92 8.79
C LYS A 2 9.09 -15.29 8.01
N LEU A 3 7.97 -16.01 7.87
CA LEU A 3 6.80 -15.51 7.12
C LEU A 3 6.33 -14.13 7.62
N LYS A 4 6.30 -13.94 8.94
CA LYS A 4 5.95 -12.65 9.55
C LYS A 4 6.87 -11.52 9.08
N ASP A 5 8.17 -11.78 9.05
CA ASP A 5 9.17 -10.80 8.64
C ASP A 5 9.05 -10.48 7.14
N LEU A 6 8.73 -11.47 6.29
CA LEU A 6 8.46 -11.27 4.86
C LEU A 6 7.27 -10.35 4.64
N ILE A 7 6.15 -10.65 5.29
CA ILE A 7 4.92 -9.86 5.18
C ILE A 7 5.18 -8.42 5.66
N GLU A 8 5.88 -8.27 6.78
CA GLU A 8 6.22 -6.97 7.34
C GLU A 8 7.14 -6.17 6.41
N HIS A 9 8.13 -6.83 5.80
CA HIS A 9 9.04 -6.20 4.85
C HIS A 9 8.30 -5.69 3.61
N VAL A 10 7.40 -6.49 3.02
CA VAL A 10 6.58 -6.07 1.87
C VAL A 10 5.64 -4.91 2.26
N ARG A 11 5.00 -5.02 3.44
CA ARG A 11 4.11 -3.97 3.98
C ARG A 11 4.84 -2.63 4.12
N THR A 12 5.93 -2.62 4.87
CA THR A 12 6.70 -1.39 5.16
C THR A 12 7.32 -0.82 3.90
N SER A 13 7.82 -1.66 3.00
CA SER A 13 8.36 -1.21 1.71
C SER A 13 7.29 -0.51 0.85
N ALA A 14 6.07 -1.06 0.80
CA ALA A 14 4.98 -0.44 0.05
C ALA A 14 4.52 0.89 0.67
N GLN A 15 4.39 0.93 2.01
CA GLN A 15 4.05 2.18 2.72
C GLN A 15 5.12 3.24 2.49
N LEU A 16 6.40 2.87 2.61
CA LEU A 16 7.54 3.78 2.38
C LEU A 16 7.57 4.27 0.93
N ALA A 17 7.37 3.39 -0.05
CA ALA A 17 7.30 3.76 -1.45
C ALA A 17 6.19 4.78 -1.73
N ALA A 18 5.00 4.56 -1.16
CA ALA A 18 3.88 5.49 -1.29
C ALA A 18 4.15 6.84 -0.63
N VAL A 19 4.76 6.84 0.57
CA VAL A 19 5.20 8.08 1.24
C VAL A 19 6.21 8.83 0.36
N LEU A 20 7.25 8.16 -0.15
CA LEU A 20 8.29 8.79 -0.97
C LEU A 20 7.72 9.37 -2.28
N GLU A 21 6.76 8.69 -2.89
CA GLU A 21 6.05 9.18 -4.09
C GLU A 21 5.23 10.43 -3.77
N ALA A 22 4.49 10.44 -2.67
CA ALA A 22 3.71 11.60 -2.23
C ALA A 22 4.61 12.79 -1.84
N SER A 23 5.77 12.50 -1.24
CA SER A 23 6.74 13.50 -0.79
C SER A 23 7.69 14.00 -1.89
N GLY A 24 7.67 13.39 -3.06
CA GLY A 24 8.55 13.74 -4.18
C GLY A 24 8.42 15.21 -4.58
N TRP A 25 9.55 15.86 -4.85
CA TRP A 25 9.61 17.24 -5.31
C TRP A 25 10.73 17.41 -6.35
N PRO A 26 10.48 18.11 -7.49
CA PRO A 26 9.22 18.74 -7.88
C PRO A 26 8.13 17.73 -8.31
N LYS A 27 6.85 18.04 -8.03
CA LYS A 27 5.70 17.22 -8.45
C LYS A 27 4.60 18.10 -9.08
N PRO A 28 4.78 18.54 -10.34
CA PRO A 28 3.85 19.48 -10.97
C PRO A 28 2.43 18.91 -11.10
N GLY A 29 1.42 19.74 -10.77
CA GLY A 29 0.01 19.44 -11.01
C GLY A 29 -0.63 18.44 -10.05
N ASN A 30 0.02 18.10 -8.93
CA ASN A 30 -0.52 17.21 -7.91
C ASN A 30 -0.28 17.75 -6.51
N VAL A 31 -0.94 17.18 -5.50
CA VAL A 31 -0.65 17.46 -4.09
C VAL A 31 0.76 16.98 -3.76
N HIS A 32 1.51 17.82 -3.06
CA HIS A 32 2.81 17.49 -2.46
C HIS A 32 3.11 18.42 -1.28
N ARG A 33 4.27 18.24 -0.66
CA ARG A 33 4.69 18.92 0.58
C ARG A 33 4.66 20.46 0.64
N THR A 34 4.35 21.14 -0.46
CA THR A 34 4.26 22.62 -0.55
C THR A 34 3.02 23.12 -1.30
N ILE A 35 2.20 22.22 -1.86
CA ILE A 35 0.99 22.58 -2.61
C ILE A 35 -0.10 21.55 -2.27
N ASP A 36 -1.20 22.04 -1.73
CA ASP A 36 -2.44 21.29 -1.52
C ASP A 36 -3.43 21.54 -2.67
N HIS A 37 -4.47 20.71 -2.75
CA HIS A 37 -5.64 20.90 -3.61
C HIS A 37 -6.87 21.25 -2.76
N SER A 38 -7.95 21.74 -3.41
CA SER A 38 -9.18 22.17 -2.72
C SER A 38 -9.87 21.05 -1.92
N ASP A 39 -9.66 19.80 -2.31
CA ASP A 39 -10.30 18.61 -1.75
C ASP A 39 -9.31 17.63 -1.09
N ALA A 40 -8.01 17.89 -1.18
CA ALA A 40 -6.98 17.00 -0.63
C ALA A 40 -5.72 17.76 -0.20
N ARG A 41 -5.21 17.39 0.98
CA ARG A 41 -3.94 17.90 1.51
C ARG A 41 -2.85 16.85 1.47
N TYR A 42 -1.61 17.28 1.49
CA TYR A 42 -0.46 16.37 1.53
C TYR A 42 -0.53 15.34 2.67
N GLU A 43 -1.04 15.73 3.85
CA GLU A 43 -1.18 14.80 4.98
C GLU A 43 -2.20 13.69 4.71
N HIS A 44 -3.20 13.92 3.85
CA HIS A 44 -4.14 12.87 3.47
C HIS A 44 -3.42 11.76 2.70
N PHE A 45 -2.44 12.10 1.84
CA PHE A 45 -1.62 11.13 1.13
C PHE A 45 -0.66 10.40 2.07
N LEU A 46 -0.08 11.10 3.04
CA LEU A 46 0.76 10.46 4.07
C LEU A 46 -0.05 9.47 4.90
N ALA A 47 -1.22 9.88 5.40
CA ALA A 47 -2.11 9.03 6.17
C ALA A 47 -2.58 7.81 5.34
N GLY A 48 -2.99 8.05 4.08
CA GLY A 48 -3.37 6.98 3.15
C GLY A 48 -2.24 6.00 2.87
N SER A 49 -1.00 6.49 2.75
CA SER A 49 0.19 5.65 2.57
C SER A 49 0.41 4.70 3.76
N ILE A 50 0.13 5.14 4.99
CA ILE A 50 0.17 4.28 6.16
C ILE A 50 -1.02 3.31 6.18
N ALA A 51 -2.25 3.80 5.93
CA ALA A 51 -3.47 2.99 5.95
C ALA A 51 -3.42 1.80 4.95
N LEU A 52 -2.80 2.01 3.79
CA LEU A 52 -2.57 0.99 2.76
C LEU A 52 -1.91 -0.31 3.30
N GLY A 53 -1.10 -0.21 4.35
CA GLY A 53 -0.29 -1.32 4.87
C GLY A 53 -1.10 -2.56 5.27
N SER A 54 -2.32 -2.40 5.78
CA SER A 54 -3.19 -3.54 6.15
C SER A 54 -3.54 -4.41 4.95
N SER A 55 -3.92 -3.79 3.84
CA SER A 55 -4.29 -4.50 2.61
C SER A 55 -3.07 -5.10 1.91
N ILE A 56 -1.92 -4.40 1.92
CA ILE A 56 -0.67 -4.94 1.37
C ILE A 56 -0.17 -6.14 2.17
N GLY A 57 -0.25 -6.10 3.50
CA GLY A 57 0.15 -7.24 4.35
C GLY A 57 -0.68 -8.49 4.02
N GLU A 58 -1.99 -8.34 3.82
CA GLU A 58 -2.86 -9.44 3.40
C GLU A 58 -2.54 -9.92 1.97
N ALA A 59 -2.22 -8.99 1.05
CA ALA A 59 -1.78 -9.32 -0.30
C ALA A 59 -0.48 -10.14 -0.28
N ALA A 60 0.49 -9.75 0.54
CA ALA A 60 1.78 -10.43 0.70
C ALA A 60 1.60 -11.85 1.26
N LEU A 61 0.75 -12.02 2.28
CA LEU A 61 0.41 -13.34 2.82
C LEU A 61 -0.21 -14.23 1.74
N LYS A 62 -1.19 -13.72 0.99
CA LYS A 62 -1.85 -14.48 -0.08
C LYS A 62 -0.88 -14.84 -1.20
N GLY A 63 -0.01 -13.91 -1.61
CA GLY A 63 1.04 -14.16 -2.59
C GLY A 63 2.00 -15.26 -2.12
N TYR A 64 2.41 -15.24 -0.85
CA TYR A 64 3.20 -16.31 -0.25
C TYR A 64 2.45 -17.66 -0.28
N MET A 65 1.17 -17.70 0.07
CA MET A 65 0.37 -18.93 0.00
C MET A 65 0.28 -19.49 -1.41
N VAL A 66 0.19 -18.64 -2.43
CA VAL A 66 0.24 -19.05 -3.85
C VAL A 66 1.59 -19.66 -4.19
N ALA A 67 2.69 -19.01 -3.80
CA ALA A 67 4.04 -19.51 -4.03
C ALA A 67 4.30 -20.88 -3.35
N GLN A 68 3.60 -21.16 -2.25
CA GLN A 68 3.64 -22.45 -1.55
C GLN A 68 2.66 -23.49 -2.10
N GLY A 69 1.91 -23.18 -3.16
CA GLY A 69 0.87 -24.07 -3.71
C GLY A 69 -0.36 -24.26 -2.81
N ARG A 70 -0.52 -23.42 -1.77
CA ARG A 70 -1.63 -23.50 -0.78
C ARG A 70 -2.84 -22.65 -1.15
N LEU A 71 -2.72 -21.81 -2.18
CA LEU A 71 -3.80 -20.97 -2.70
C LEU A 71 -3.66 -20.89 -4.23
N SER A 72 -4.76 -20.97 -4.97
CA SER A 72 -4.71 -20.68 -6.41
C SER A 72 -4.60 -19.19 -6.66
N ILE A 73 -3.88 -18.78 -7.71
CA ILE A 73 -3.69 -17.37 -8.06
C ILE A 73 -5.03 -16.62 -8.26
N SER A 74 -6.03 -17.31 -8.83
CA SER A 74 -7.39 -16.80 -9.03
C SER A 74 -8.13 -16.44 -7.73
N LYS A 75 -7.67 -16.94 -6.58
CA LYS A 75 -8.30 -16.74 -5.26
C LYS A 75 -7.62 -15.64 -4.43
N ILE A 76 -6.57 -14.98 -4.93
CA ILE A 76 -5.96 -13.81 -4.25
C ILE A 76 -7.03 -12.73 -3.99
N GLY A 77 -7.88 -12.47 -4.98
CA GLY A 77 -8.97 -11.49 -4.86
C GLY A 77 -8.46 -10.05 -4.74
N VAL A 78 -7.60 -9.63 -5.67
CA VAL A 78 -6.98 -8.29 -5.68
C VAL A 78 -8.01 -7.17 -5.54
N GLY A 79 -9.15 -7.24 -6.24
CA GLY A 79 -10.21 -6.25 -6.11
C GLY A 79 -10.78 -6.11 -4.68
N LYS A 80 -10.84 -7.20 -3.91
CA LYS A 80 -11.26 -7.14 -2.49
C LYS A 80 -10.22 -6.46 -1.62
N LEU A 81 -8.93 -6.69 -1.89
CA LEU A 81 -7.82 -6.05 -1.20
C LEU A 81 -7.77 -4.55 -1.49
N VAL A 82 -8.01 -4.15 -2.75
CA VAL A 82 -8.14 -2.74 -3.15
C VAL A 82 -9.33 -2.10 -2.44
N LYS A 83 -10.51 -2.74 -2.46
CA LYS A 83 -11.69 -2.24 -1.76
C LYS A 83 -11.42 -2.06 -0.26
N LYS A 84 -10.77 -3.04 0.38
CA LYS A 84 -10.36 -2.94 1.79
C LYS A 84 -9.44 -1.75 2.04
N ALA A 85 -8.51 -1.46 1.14
CA ALA A 85 -7.59 -0.33 1.29
C ALA A 85 -8.32 1.03 1.22
N VAL A 86 -9.34 1.15 0.38
CA VAL A 86 -10.13 2.39 0.22
C VAL A 86 -11.11 2.60 1.38
N GLN A 87 -11.51 1.54 2.08
CA GLN A 87 -12.45 1.59 3.21
C GLN A 87 -11.75 1.66 4.59
N ALA A 88 -10.41 1.71 4.61
CA ALA A 88 -9.60 1.70 5.83
C ALA A 88 -9.52 3.07 6.49
#